data_AF-A0A1Y2JJ99-F1
#
_entry.id   AF-A0A1Y2JJ99-F1
#
_cell.length_a   1.000
_cell.length_b   1.000
_cell.length_c   1.000
_cell.angle_alpha   90.00
_cell.angle_beta   90.00
_cell.angle_gamma   90.00
#
_symmetry.space_group_name_H-M   'P 1'
#
loop_
_entity.id
_entity.type
_entity.pdbx_description
1 polymer ?
#
loop_
_entity_poly.entity_id
_entity_poly.type
_entity_poly.pdbx_seq_one_letter_code
_entity_poly.pdbx_strand_id
1 'polypeptide(L)'
;MTSLTKGTRTYISLIANQINGTFDKGWYDACAVMIRRLIETLLIETFEKHGASSEIKGSTGDYVFLRELINATLSTSSWSPSRNLKAALPKLKDIGDKSAHNRFFVAKRGDIQPLLGDIRIVVQELLYQSGLKN
;
A
#
# COMPACT_ATOMS: atom_id res chain seq x y z
N MET A 1 11.24 -0.17 -6.49
CA MET A 1 10.65 0.64 -5.40
C MET A 1 11.65 1.62 -4.77
N THR A 2 12.91 1.24 -4.56
CA THR A 2 13.91 2.00 -3.78
C THR A 2 14.11 3.46 -4.22
N SER A 3 14.06 3.78 -5.52
CA SER A 3 14.18 5.18 -5.97
C SER A 3 13.00 6.06 -5.53
N LEU A 4 11.79 5.48 -5.43
CA LEU A 4 10.60 6.20 -4.98
C LEU A 4 10.68 6.51 -3.48
N THR A 5 11.18 5.59 -2.68
CA THR A 5 11.20 5.70 -1.21
C THR A 5 12.50 6.27 -0.65
N LYS A 6 13.51 6.52 -1.49
CA LYS A 6 14.75 7.17 -1.06
C LYS A 6 14.46 8.53 -0.41
N GLY A 7 15.04 8.74 0.78
CA GLY A 7 14.89 9.99 1.54
C GLY A 7 13.63 10.06 2.40
N THR A 8 12.81 9.00 2.45
CA THR A 8 11.67 8.91 3.35
C THR A 8 12.04 8.20 4.66
N ARG A 9 11.06 7.97 5.54
CA ARG A 9 11.27 7.28 6.82
C ARG A 9 11.91 5.89 6.61
N THR A 10 12.83 5.52 7.51
CA THR A 10 13.65 4.31 7.39
C THR A 10 12.83 3.04 7.15
N TYR A 11 11.72 2.82 7.89
CA TYR A 11 10.91 1.62 7.72
C TYR A 11 10.24 1.53 6.34
N ILE A 12 9.86 2.65 5.73
CA ILE A 12 9.30 2.69 4.36
C ILE A 12 10.35 2.26 3.35
N SER A 13 11.58 2.77 3.52
CA SER A 13 12.73 2.36 2.69
C SER A 13 13.05 0.88 2.85
N LEU A 14 13.01 0.34 4.08
CA LEU A 14 13.26 -1.08 4.34
C LEU A 14 12.16 -1.98 3.75
N ILE A 15 10.89 -1.62 3.90
CA ILE A 15 9.76 -2.34 3.28
C ILE A 15 9.91 -2.35 1.76
N ALA A 16 10.24 -1.21 1.15
CA ALA A 16 10.48 -1.11 -0.28
C ALA A 16 11.63 -2.00 -0.77
N ASN A 17 12.67 -2.19 0.04
CA ASN A 17 13.76 -3.11 -0.27
C ASN A 17 13.32 -4.58 -0.18
N GLN A 18 12.50 -4.92 0.83
CA GLN A 18 11.90 -6.26 0.95
C GLN A 18 10.99 -6.60 -0.24
N ILE A 19 10.22 -5.63 -0.75
CA ILE A 19 9.41 -5.82 -1.97
C ILE A 19 10.29 -6.12 -3.18
N ASN A 20 11.37 -5.36 -3.37
CA ASN A 20 12.27 -5.60 -4.52
C ASN A 20 12.95 -6.98 -4.37
N GLY A 21 13.46 -7.31 -3.19
CA GLY A 21 14.12 -8.60 -2.95
C GLY A 21 13.19 -9.80 -3.15
N THR A 22 11.95 -9.73 -2.64
CA THR A 22 10.95 -10.81 -2.85
C THR A 22 10.56 -10.96 -4.31
N PHE A 23 10.42 -9.84 -5.05
CA PHE A 23 10.14 -9.89 -6.49
C PHE A 23 11.30 -10.51 -7.28
N ASP A 24 12.54 -10.05 -7.04
CA ASP A 24 13.74 -10.49 -7.75
C ASP A 24 14.07 -11.97 -7.49
N LYS A 25 13.75 -12.46 -6.30
CA LYS A 25 13.91 -13.89 -5.93
C LYS A 25 12.75 -14.78 -6.35
N GLY A 26 11.69 -14.22 -6.92
CA GLY A 26 10.50 -14.96 -7.35
C GLY A 26 9.58 -15.42 -6.22
N TRP A 27 9.67 -14.81 -5.04
CA TRP A 27 8.80 -15.07 -3.90
C TRP A 27 7.55 -14.19 -3.99
N TYR A 28 6.69 -14.46 -4.97
CA TYR A 28 5.63 -13.54 -5.37
C TYR A 28 4.52 -13.39 -4.32
N ASP A 29 4.20 -14.42 -3.54
CA ASP A 29 3.24 -14.28 -2.42
C ASP A 29 3.79 -13.33 -1.36
N ALA A 30 5.06 -13.52 -0.98
CA ALA A 30 5.75 -12.63 -0.05
C ALA A 30 5.85 -11.20 -0.62
N CYS A 31 6.07 -11.06 -1.93
CA CYS A 31 6.07 -9.77 -2.62
C CYS A 31 4.72 -9.06 -2.48
N ALA A 32 3.61 -9.76 -2.77
CA ALA A 32 2.26 -9.22 -2.63
C ALA A 32 1.93 -8.81 -1.18
N VAL A 33 2.32 -9.62 -0.20
CA VAL A 33 2.15 -9.31 1.23
C VAL A 33 2.96 -8.06 1.63
N MET A 34 4.18 -7.92 1.13
CA MET A 34 5.00 -6.75 1.41
C MET A 34 4.46 -5.48 0.73
N ILE A 35 3.89 -5.60 -0.48
CA ILE A 35 3.17 -4.50 -1.15
C ILE A 35 1.95 -4.08 -0.32
N ARG A 36 1.16 -5.04 0.16
CA ARG A 36 0.02 -4.80 1.06
C ARG A 36 0.46 -4.02 2.31
N ARG A 37 1.54 -4.45 2.96
CA ARG A 37 2.11 -3.77 4.14
C ARG A 37 2.54 -2.33 3.82
N LEU A 38 3.19 -2.10 2.69
CA LEU A 38 3.62 -0.75 2.28
C LEU A 38 2.41 0.17 2.06
N ILE A 39 1.38 -0.31 1.37
CA ILE A 39 0.17 0.47 1.10
C ILE A 39 -0.54 0.82 2.41
N GLU A 40 -0.74 -0.16 3.29
CA GLU A 40 -1.34 0.04 4.62
C GLU A 40 -0.59 1.12 5.41
N THR A 41 0.75 1.01 5.45
CA THR A 41 1.63 2.00 6.10
C THR A 41 1.42 3.40 5.51
N LEU A 42 1.45 3.55 4.19
CA LEU A 42 1.36 4.85 3.53
C LEU A 42 -0.03 5.48 3.64
N LEU A 43 -1.09 4.68 3.68
CA LEU A 43 -2.45 5.17 3.94
C LEU A 43 -2.53 5.76 5.35
N ILE A 44 -2.01 5.04 6.37
CA ILE A 44 -1.97 5.54 7.75
C ILE A 44 -1.18 6.86 7.83
N GLU A 45 0.02 6.93 7.25
CA GLU A 45 0.83 8.15 7.18
C GLU A 45 0.07 9.32 6.55
N THR A 46 -0.72 9.05 5.51
CA THR A 46 -1.50 10.07 4.81
C THR A 46 -2.62 10.60 5.70
N PHE A 47 -3.41 9.73 6.34
CA PHE A 47 -4.45 10.17 7.27
C PHE A 47 -3.88 10.92 8.47
N GLU A 48 -2.76 10.48 9.03
CA GLU A 48 -2.06 11.19 10.10
C GLU A 48 -1.60 12.58 9.65
N LYS A 49 -1.01 12.70 8.46
CA LYS A 49 -0.57 13.98 7.89
C LYS A 49 -1.71 14.99 7.76
N HIS A 50 -2.90 14.52 7.44
CA HIS A 50 -4.10 15.35 7.29
C HIS A 50 -4.89 15.55 8.60
N GLY A 51 -4.42 15.04 9.74
CA GLY A 51 -5.13 15.15 11.02
C GLY A 51 -6.42 14.33 11.09
N ALA A 52 -6.56 13.33 10.21
CA ALA A 52 -7.76 12.55 9.97
C ALA A 52 -7.68 11.11 10.54
N SER A 53 -6.75 10.85 11.47
CA SER A 53 -6.54 9.51 12.05
C SER A 53 -7.79 8.93 12.71
N SER A 54 -8.72 9.76 13.19
CA SER A 54 -10.00 9.28 13.76
C SER A 54 -10.89 8.57 12.74
N GLU A 55 -10.76 8.88 11.45
CA GLU A 55 -11.51 8.22 10.38
C GLU A 55 -11.09 6.76 10.15
N ILE A 56 -9.88 6.40 10.61
CA ILE A 56 -9.26 5.10 10.36
C ILE A 56 -8.94 4.33 11.63
N LYS A 57 -9.51 4.73 12.76
CA LYS A 57 -9.40 4.01 14.04
C LYS A 57 -10.70 3.28 14.37
N GLY A 58 -10.57 2.05 14.84
CA GLY A 58 -11.68 1.26 15.34
C GLY A 58 -12.13 1.69 16.73
N SER A 59 -13.14 1.01 17.26
CA SER A 59 -13.67 1.27 18.61
C SER A 59 -12.65 1.06 19.74
N THR A 60 -11.60 0.26 19.50
CA THR A 60 -10.51 0.01 20.47
C THR A 60 -9.43 1.10 20.44
N GLY A 61 -9.49 2.03 19.49
CA GLY A 61 -8.45 3.06 19.27
C GLY A 61 -7.30 2.62 18.35
N ASP A 62 -7.28 1.35 17.93
CA ASP A 62 -6.30 0.81 16.98
C ASP A 62 -6.66 1.17 15.53
N TYR A 63 -5.66 1.20 14.65
CA TYR A 63 -5.90 1.37 13.22
C TYR A 63 -6.63 0.17 12.62
N VAL A 64 -7.61 0.44 11.75
CA VAL A 64 -8.36 -0.58 11.03
C VAL A 64 -7.51 -1.28 9.96
N PHE A 65 -7.94 -2.46 9.51
CA PHE A 65 -7.22 -3.22 8.48
C PHE A 65 -7.32 -2.57 7.09
N LEU A 66 -6.47 -3.04 6.16
CA LEU A 66 -6.36 -2.48 4.81
C LEU A 66 -7.70 -2.28 4.07
N ARG A 67 -8.68 -3.19 4.22
CA ARG A 67 -9.98 -3.05 3.56
C ARG A 67 -10.68 -1.76 4.00
N GLU A 68 -10.74 -1.55 5.30
CA GLU A 68 -11.38 -0.40 5.92
C GLU A 68 -10.58 0.89 5.65
N LEU A 69 -9.24 0.82 5.62
CA LEU A 69 -8.39 1.95 5.20
C LEU A 69 -8.66 2.37 3.76
N ILE A 70 -8.81 1.41 2.84
CA ILE A 70 -9.15 1.70 1.45
C ILE A 70 -10.54 2.33 1.37
N ASN A 71 -11.53 1.78 2.08
CA ASN A 71 -12.87 2.36 2.10
C ASN A 71 -12.86 3.81 2.59
N ALA A 72 -12.17 4.09 3.70
CA ALA A 72 -11.99 5.44 4.21
C ALA A 72 -11.30 6.34 3.17
N THR A 73 -10.26 5.84 2.49
CA THR A 73 -9.57 6.58 1.42
C THR A 73 -10.49 6.92 0.25
N LEU A 74 -11.40 6.02 -0.12
CA LEU A 74 -12.32 6.25 -1.24
C LEU A 74 -13.38 7.31 -0.90
N SER A 75 -13.77 7.41 0.37
CA SER A 75 -14.81 8.32 0.88
C SER A 75 -14.30 9.60 1.54
N THR A 76 -12.99 9.71 1.78
CA THR A 76 -12.43 10.84 2.53
C THR A 76 -12.63 12.17 1.82
N SER A 77 -12.92 13.21 2.60
CA SER A 77 -12.90 14.62 2.19
C SER A 77 -11.70 15.39 2.75
N SER A 78 -10.88 14.73 3.58
CA SER A 78 -9.71 15.33 4.26
C SER A 78 -8.52 15.58 3.31
N TRP A 79 -8.52 14.91 2.16
CA TRP A 79 -7.59 15.11 1.05
C TRP A 79 -8.23 14.65 -0.27
N SER A 80 -7.51 14.78 -1.39
CA SER A 80 -8.04 14.49 -2.73
C SER A 80 -7.30 13.32 -3.40
N PRO A 81 -7.74 12.06 -3.20
CA PRO A 81 -7.17 10.90 -3.89
C PRO A 81 -7.50 10.94 -5.38
N SER A 82 -6.50 10.70 -6.23
CA SER A 82 -6.66 10.66 -7.68
C SER A 82 -7.53 9.50 -8.13
N ARG A 83 -8.11 9.64 -9.34
CA ARG A 83 -8.89 8.54 -9.96
C ARG A 83 -8.05 7.27 -10.11
N ASN A 84 -6.75 7.40 -10.41
CA ASN A 84 -5.88 6.25 -10.62
C ASN A 84 -5.56 5.55 -9.30
N LEU A 85 -5.30 6.30 -8.22
CA LEU A 85 -5.14 5.74 -6.89
C LEU A 85 -6.40 4.96 -6.46
N LYS A 86 -7.57 5.57 -6.62
CA LYS A 86 -8.86 4.94 -6.29
C LYS A 86 -9.09 3.64 -7.08
N ALA A 87 -8.69 3.59 -8.35
CA ALA A 87 -8.83 2.41 -9.19
C ALA A 87 -7.79 1.31 -8.90
N ALA A 88 -6.59 1.68 -8.45
CA ALA A 88 -5.50 0.74 -8.20
C ALA A 88 -5.59 0.04 -6.84
N LEU A 89 -6.03 0.75 -5.79
CA LEU A 89 -6.09 0.21 -4.42
C LEU A 89 -6.84 -1.14 -4.31
N PRO A 90 -8.05 -1.31 -4.90
CA PRO A 90 -8.77 -2.59 -4.81
C PRO A 90 -8.02 -3.76 -5.46
N LYS A 91 -7.32 -3.53 -6.57
CA LYS A 91 -6.54 -4.56 -7.28
C LYS A 91 -5.35 -5.03 -6.45
N LEU A 92 -4.62 -4.09 -5.86
CA LEU A 92 -3.45 -4.38 -5.03
C LEU A 92 -3.86 -5.08 -3.72
N LYS A 93 -5.02 -4.73 -3.17
CA LYS A 93 -5.63 -5.45 -2.05
C LYS A 93 -5.98 -6.90 -2.45
N ASP A 94 -6.62 -7.11 -3.59
CA ASP A 94 -7.05 -8.45 -4.03
C ASP A 94 -5.88 -9.43 -4.13
N ILE A 95 -4.78 -9.05 -4.80
CA ILE A 95 -3.60 -9.92 -4.90
C ILE A 95 -2.93 -10.16 -3.55
N GLY A 96 -2.89 -9.14 -2.69
CA GLY A 96 -2.35 -9.24 -1.33
C GLY A 96 -3.15 -10.21 -0.47
N ASP A 97 -4.48 -10.11 -0.48
CA ASP A 97 -5.37 -10.98 0.30
C ASP A 97 -5.33 -12.43 -0.21
N LYS A 98 -5.31 -12.64 -1.53
CA LYS A 98 -5.14 -13.98 -2.12
C LYS A 98 -3.83 -14.61 -1.65
N SER A 99 -2.73 -13.87 -1.73
CA SER A 99 -1.39 -14.36 -1.32
C SER A 99 -1.28 -14.60 0.18
N ALA A 100 -2.01 -13.84 1.01
CA ALA A 100 -1.94 -13.94 2.46
C ALA A 100 -2.86 -15.02 3.05
N HIS A 101 -4.03 -15.24 2.43
CA HIS A 101 -5.14 -15.95 3.10
C HIS A 101 -5.74 -17.09 2.28
N ASN A 102 -5.50 -17.16 0.96
CA ASN A 102 -6.06 -18.23 0.14
C ASN A 102 -5.09 -19.42 0.06
N ARG A 103 -5.43 -20.50 0.76
CA ARG A 103 -4.63 -21.75 0.81
C ARG A 103 -4.35 -22.42 -0.54
N PHE A 104 -5.10 -22.09 -1.59
CA PHE A 104 -4.93 -22.68 -2.92
C PHE A 104 -4.31 -21.70 -3.93
N PHE A 105 -4.14 -20.45 -3.54
CA PHE A 105 -3.50 -19.45 -4.38
C PHE A 105 -2.00 -19.43 -4.07
N VAL A 106 -1.18 -19.45 -5.12
CA VAL A 106 0.26 -19.25 -5.06
C VAL A 106 0.59 -18.27 -6.17
N ALA A 107 0.98 -17.05 -5.80
CA ALA A 107 1.26 -16.00 -6.76
C ALA A 107 2.41 -16.38 -7.68
N LYS A 108 2.30 -15.99 -8.94
CA LYS A 108 3.34 -16.11 -9.95
C LYS A 108 3.75 -14.73 -10.43
N ARG A 109 4.85 -14.68 -11.19
CA ARG A 109 5.32 -13.44 -11.81
C ARG A 109 4.22 -12.73 -12.61
N GLY A 110 3.42 -13.51 -13.34
CA GLY A 110 2.32 -13.03 -14.16
C GLY A 110 1.20 -12.35 -13.37
N ASP A 111 1.10 -12.59 -12.07
CA ASP A 111 0.10 -11.93 -11.21
C ASP A 111 0.63 -10.58 -10.68
N ILE A 112 1.94 -10.45 -10.46
CA ILE A 112 2.55 -9.24 -9.89
C ILE A 112 3.03 -8.26 -10.96
N GLN A 113 3.67 -8.76 -12.02
CA GLN A 113 4.30 -7.92 -13.05
C GLN A 113 3.32 -6.95 -13.75
N PRO A 114 2.07 -7.33 -14.07
CA PRO A 114 1.10 -6.39 -14.64
C PRO A 114 0.72 -5.25 -13.68
N LEU A 115 0.88 -5.46 -12.37
CA LEU A 115 0.52 -4.49 -11.34
C LEU A 115 1.62 -3.47 -11.03
N LEU A 116 2.81 -3.58 -11.64
CA LEU A 116 3.94 -2.67 -11.35
C LEU A 116 3.61 -1.19 -11.61
N GLY A 117 2.78 -0.90 -12.62
CA GLY A 117 2.29 0.45 -12.90
C GLY A 117 1.37 0.96 -11.79
N ASP A 118 0.40 0.14 -11.38
CA ASP A 118 -0.53 0.45 -10.29
C ASP A 118 0.24 0.67 -8.97
N ILE A 119 1.19 -0.21 -8.64
CA ILE A 119 2.06 -0.08 -7.45
C ILE A 119 2.82 1.24 -7.46
N ARG A 120 3.42 1.62 -8.59
CA ARG A 120 4.15 2.89 -8.71
C ARG A 120 3.24 4.08 -8.44
N ILE A 121 2.06 4.12 -9.07
CA ILE A 121 1.10 5.21 -8.92
C ILE A 121 0.69 5.35 -7.45
N VAL A 122 0.27 4.24 -6.83
CA VAL A 122 -0.18 4.25 -5.43
C VAL A 122 0.93 4.73 -4.49
N VAL A 123 2.12 4.14 -4.58
CA VAL A 123 3.23 4.49 -3.70
C VAL A 123 3.64 5.94 -3.90
N GLN A 124 3.78 6.40 -5.15
CA GLN A 124 4.23 7.76 -5.43
C GLN A 124 3.23 8.81 -4.95
N GLU A 125 1.94 8.60 -5.20
CA GLU A 125 0.91 9.54 -4.76
C GLU A 125 0.81 9.60 -3.24
N LEU A 126 0.76 8.46 -2.55
CA LEU A 126 0.65 8.44 -1.10
C LEU A 126 1.90 9.03 -0.41
N LEU A 127 3.09 8.85 -0.98
CA LEU A 127 4.30 9.52 -0.47
C LEU A 127 4.19 11.06 -0.55
N TYR A 128 3.53 11.57 -1.58
CA TYR A 128 3.31 13.01 -1.75
C TYR A 128 2.24 13.53 -0.79
N GLN A 129 1.10 12.82 -0.70
CA GLN A 129 -0.03 13.20 0.17
C GLN A 129 0.34 13.13 1.66
N SER A 130 1.18 12.17 2.05
CA SER A 130 1.73 12.07 3.41
C SER A 130 2.84 13.09 3.72
N GLY A 131 3.29 13.88 2.74
CA GLY A 131 4.40 14.83 2.92
C GLY A 131 5.76 14.16 3.17
N LEU A 132 5.90 12.89 2.79
CA LEU A 132 7.15 12.12 2.92
C LEU A 132 8.08 12.31 1.71
N LYS A 133 7.56 12.89 0.63
CA LYS A 133 8.33 13.42 -0.50
C LYS A 133 7.74 14.74 -0.98
N ASN A 134 8.64 15.61 -1.41
CA ASN A 134 8.35 16.86 -2.14
C ASN A 134 8.50 16.65 -3.64
#